data_AF-A0A7W1GDH0-F1
#
_entry.id   AF-A0A7W1GDH0-F1
#
_cell.length_a   1.000
_cell.length_b   1.000
_cell.length_c   1.000
_cell.angle_alpha   90.00
_cell.angle_beta   90.00
_cell.angle_gamma   90.00
#
_symmetry.space_group_name_H-M   'P 1'
#
loop_
_entity.id
_entity.type
_entity.pdbx_description
1 polymer ?
#
loop_
_entity_poly.entity_id
_entity_poly.type
_entity_poly.pdbx_seq_one_letter_code
_entity_poly.pdbx_strand_id
1 'polypeptide(L)' 'MSSEKQTISVHTARTALNRDPQLRQWAEQWLKSRERIDFMATPGATEGDFEKHWPYVRPERMHDGAVAAVTAFHEQQKG' A
#
# COMPACT_ATOMS: atom_id res chain seq x y z
N MET A 1 20.48 4.67 -22.68
CA MET A 1 19.02 4.60 -22.89
C MET A 1 18.36 4.65 -21.53
N SER A 2 17.81 5.80 -21.17
CA SER A 2 17.13 5.99 -19.89
C SER A 2 15.87 5.13 -19.88
N SER A 3 15.83 4.10 -19.03
CA SER A 3 14.62 3.34 -18.79
C SER A 3 13.68 4.26 -18.02
N GLU A 4 12.79 4.96 -18.72
CA GLU A 4 11.66 5.65 -18.10
C GLU A 4 10.85 4.56 -17.38
N LYS A 5 10.99 4.49 -16.04
CA LYS A 5 10.06 3.71 -15.21
C LYS A 5 8.68 4.28 -15.48
N GLN A 6 7.92 3.66 -16.38
CA GLN A 6 6.54 4.04 -16.66
C GLN A 6 5.77 3.99 -15.35
N THR A 7 5.43 5.17 -14.85
CA THR A 7 4.65 5.31 -13.63
C THR A 7 3.18 5.15 -14.02
N ILE A 8 2.52 4.12 -13.49
CA ILE A 8 1.09 3.89 -13.74
C ILE A 8 0.24 5.01 -13.12
N SER A 9 -0.89 5.34 -13.74
CA SER A 9 -1.81 6.33 -13.16
C SER A 9 -2.53 5.78 -11.91
N VAL A 10 -3.00 6.68 -11.04
CA VAL A 10 -3.82 6.31 -9.87
C VAL A 10 -5.09 5.56 -10.28
N HIS A 11 -5.76 6.00 -11.35
CA HIS A 11 -6.95 5.33 -11.87
C HIS A 11 -6.64 3.90 -12.34
N THR A 12 -5.52 3.72 -13.04
CA THR A 12 -5.03 2.40 -13.48
C THR A 12 -4.73 1.51 -12.28
N ALA A 13 -4.00 2.02 -11.27
CA ALA A 13 -3.65 1.26 -10.07
C ALA A 13 -4.90 0.81 -9.30
N ARG A 14 -5.85 1.73 -9.07
CA ARG A 14 -7.12 1.42 -8.39
C ARG A 14 -7.96 0.40 -9.18
N THR A 15 -7.97 0.50 -10.50
CA THR A 15 -8.64 -0.48 -11.36
C THR A 15 -8.01 -1.86 -11.23
N ALA A 16 -6.67 -1.96 -11.18
CA ALA A 16 -5.97 -3.22 -10.94
C ALA A 16 -6.32 -3.82 -9.57
N LEU A 17 -6.27 -3.02 -8.50
CA LEU A 17 -6.65 -3.44 -7.15
C LEU A 17 -8.13 -3.88 -7.02
N ASN A 18 -9.00 -3.44 -7.92
CA ASN A 18 -10.40 -3.85 -7.94
C ASN A 18 -10.64 -5.13 -8.76
N ARG A 19 -9.74 -5.46 -9.71
CA ARG A 19 -9.87 -6.62 -10.59
C ARG A 19 -9.15 -7.86 -10.08
N ASP A 20 -8.10 -7.69 -9.31
CA ASP A 20 -7.27 -8.78 -8.80
C ASP A 20 -7.31 -8.80 -7.26
N PRO A 21 -8.07 -9.74 -6.66
CA PRO A 21 -8.16 -9.87 -5.19
C PRO A 21 -6.82 -10.23 -4.53
N GLN A 22 -5.95 -10.96 -5.21
CA GLN A 22 -4.65 -11.37 -4.66
C GLN A 22 -3.70 -10.17 -4.61
N LEU A 23 -3.63 -9.40 -5.70
CA LEU A 23 -2.92 -8.12 -5.74
C LEU A 23 -3.47 -7.17 -4.67
N ARG A 24 -4.80 -7.09 -4.54
CA ARG A 24 -5.43 -6.24 -3.52
C ARG A 24 -5.02 -6.63 -2.11
N GLN A 25 -5.06 -7.91 -1.79
CA GLN A 25 -4.67 -8.42 -0.47
C GLN A 25 -3.20 -8.13 -0.19
N TRP A 26 -2.32 -8.38 -1.16
CA TRP A 26 -0.90 -8.06 -1.02
C TRP A 26 -0.68 -6.56 -0.79
N ALA A 27 -1.34 -5.71 -1.57
CA ALA A 27 -1.24 -4.25 -1.45
C ALA A 27 -1.72 -3.77 -0.09
N GLU A 28 -2.82 -4.32 0.42
CA GLU A 28 -3.35 -3.99 1.75
C GLU A 28 -2.33 -4.33 2.84
N GLN A 29 -1.71 -5.51 2.80
CA GLN A 29 -0.70 -5.90 3.80
C GLN A 29 0.58 -5.06 3.70
N TRP A 30 1.01 -4.76 2.48
CA TRP A 30 2.17 -3.90 2.24
C TRP A 30 1.95 -2.49 2.79
N LEU A 31 0.78 -1.89 2.50
CA LEU A 31 0.41 -0.58 3.03
C LEU A 31 0.19 -0.59 4.54
N LYS A 32 -0.46 -1.64 5.09
CA LYS A 32 -0.63 -1.80 6.55
C LYS A 32 0.73 -1.83 7.25
N SER A 33 1.71 -2.53 6.69
CA SER A 33 3.05 -2.64 7.27
C SER A 33 3.78 -1.29 7.30
N ARG A 34 3.59 -0.46 6.28
CA ARG A 34 4.17 0.89 6.23
C ARG A 34 3.50 1.84 7.21
N GLU A 35 2.16 1.86 7.23
CA GLU A 35 1.41 2.66 8.21
C GLU A 35 1.77 2.26 9.63
N ARG A 36 2.01 0.97 9.90
CA ARG A 36 2.46 0.48 11.19
C ARG A 36 3.81 1.08 11.58
N ILE A 37 4.79 1.10 10.68
CA ILE A 37 6.11 1.69 10.94
C ILE A 37 5.97 3.16 11.32
N ASP A 38 5.20 3.91 10.55
CA ASP A 38 5.00 5.35 10.78
C ASP A 38 4.24 5.61 12.10
N PHE A 39 3.21 4.82 12.39
CA PHE A 39 2.44 4.92 13.63
C PHE A 39 3.31 4.59 14.87
N MET A 40 4.10 3.52 14.80
CA MET A 40 5.00 3.09 15.88
C MET A 40 6.13 4.08 16.18
N ALA A 41 6.46 4.97 15.24
CA ALA A 41 7.44 6.04 15.48
C ALA A 41 6.93 7.12 16.45
N THR A 42 5.63 7.14 16.75
CA THR A 42 5.03 8.08 17.72
C THR A 42 5.36 7.65 19.16
N PRO A 43 5.90 8.53 20.02
CA PRO A 43 6.20 8.19 21.42
C PRO A 43 4.96 7.67 22.16
N GLY A 44 5.09 6.50 22.79
CA GLY A 44 4.00 5.86 23.53
C GLY A 44 2.99 5.10 22.67
N ALA A 45 3.18 5.01 21.35
CA ALA A 45 2.34 4.17 20.49
C ALA A 45 2.45 2.69 20.88
N THR A 46 1.32 1.98 20.83
CA THR A 46 1.25 0.54 21.10
C THR A 46 0.62 -0.21 19.94
N GLU A 47 0.90 -1.51 19.85
CA GLU A 47 0.28 -2.38 18.83
C GLU A 47 -1.25 -2.37 18.92
N GLY A 48 -1.79 -2.35 20.14
CA GLY A 48 -3.23 -2.31 20.38
C GLY A 48 -3.88 -1.02 19.86
N ASP A 49 -3.17 0.10 19.92
CA ASP A 49 -3.65 1.36 19.35
C ASP A 49 -3.55 1.36 17.82
N PHE A 50 -2.52 0.74 17.26
CA PHE A 50 -2.41 0.57 15.80
C PHE A 50 -3.53 -0.30 15.22
N GLU A 51 -3.86 -1.43 15.86
CA GLU A 51 -4.95 -2.29 15.38
C GLU A 51 -6.32 -1.60 15.46
N LYS A 52 -6.50 -0.63 16.36
CA LYS A 52 -7.68 0.25 16.38
C LYS A 52 -7.60 1.33 15.31
N HIS A 53 -6.42 1.89 15.03
CA HIS A 53 -6.18 2.94 14.04
C HIS A 53 -6.40 2.45 12.60
N TRP A 54 -5.87 1.27 12.26
CA TRP A 54 -5.84 0.76 10.88
C TRP A 54 -7.21 0.73 10.18
N PRO A 55 -8.30 0.20 10.77
CA PRO A 55 -9.61 0.18 10.13
C PRO A 55 -10.11 1.57 9.68
N TYR A 56 -9.73 2.64 10.38
CA TYR A 56 -10.15 4.01 10.07
C TYR A 56 -9.37 4.60 8.89
N VAL A 57 -8.04 4.40 8.85
CA VAL A 57 -7.20 4.96 7.78
C VAL A 57 -7.09 4.06 6.55
N ARG A 58 -7.42 2.77 6.66
CA ARG A 58 -7.27 1.79 5.59
C ARG A 58 -7.87 2.25 4.25
N PRO A 59 -9.12 2.77 4.17
CA PRO A 59 -9.70 3.14 2.89
C PRO A 59 -8.89 4.22 2.16
N GLU A 60 -8.42 5.22 2.89
CA GLU A 60 -7.59 6.31 2.35
C GLU A 60 -6.21 5.80 1.96
N ARG A 61 -5.56 4.99 2.81
CA ARG A 61 -4.26 4.39 2.49
C ARG A 61 -4.31 3.50 1.25
N MET A 62 -5.39 2.75 1.06
CA MET A 62 -5.60 1.94 -0.15
C MET A 62 -5.82 2.81 -1.40
N HIS A 63 -6.37 4.02 -1.27
CA HIS A 63 -6.54 4.94 -2.39
C HIS A 63 -5.26 5.69 -2.73
N ASP A 64 -4.64 6.32 -1.74
CA ASP A 64 -3.46 7.18 -1.92
C ASP A 64 -2.21 6.34 -2.22
N GLY A 65 -2.12 5.17 -1.57
CA GLY A 65 -1.01 4.23 -1.73
C GLY A 65 -1.13 3.31 -2.95
N ALA A 66 -2.21 3.41 -3.74
CA ALA A 66 -2.51 2.46 -4.81
C ALA A 66 -1.36 2.31 -5.82
N VAL A 67 -0.81 3.45 -6.29
CA VAL A 67 0.30 3.44 -7.27
C VAL A 67 1.53 2.78 -6.67
N ALA A 68 1.94 3.21 -5.47
CA ALA A 68 3.14 2.70 -4.81
C ALA A 68 3.04 1.20 -4.54
N ALA A 69 1.90 0.73 -4.04
CA ALA A 69 1.69 -0.67 -3.73
C ALA A 69 1.70 -1.54 -5.00
N VAL A 70 0.99 -1.14 -6.06
CA VAL A 70 0.99 -1.91 -7.32
C VAL A 70 2.40 -1.91 -7.93
N THR A 71 3.08 -0.77 -7.99
CA THR A 71 4.46 -0.74 -8.50
C THR A 71 5.38 -1.67 -7.71
N ALA A 72 5.30 -1.65 -6.37
CA ALA A 72 6.11 -2.52 -5.51
C ALA A 72 5.84 -4.01 -5.75
N PHE A 73 4.57 -4.40 -5.94
CA PHE A 73 4.20 -5.78 -6.27
C PHE A 73 4.82 -6.24 -7.58
N HIS A 74 4.72 -5.42 -8.63
CA HIS A 74 5.29 -5.73 -9.93
C HIS A 74 6.82 -5.77 -9.91
N GLU A 75 7.47 -4.96 -9.07
CA GLU A 75 8.91 -5.02 -8.85
C GLU A 75 9.30 -6.31 -8.11
N GLN A 76 8.52 -6.74 -7.09
CA GLN A 76 8.76 -8.00 -6.37
C GLN A 76 8.66 -9.23 -7.28
N GLN A 77 7.72 -9.25 -8.24
CA GLN A 77 7.58 -10.40 -9.17
C GLN A 77 8.67 -10.48 -10.24
N LYS A 78 9.44 -9.40 -10.44
CA LYS A 78 10.53 -9.35 -11.43
C LYS A 78 11.89 -9.75 -10.86
N GLY A 79 11.99 -9.92 -9.53
CA GLY A 79 13.16 -10.46 -8.83
C GLY A 79 12.97 -11.94 -8.54
#